data_AF-A0A2E9MM78-F1
#
_entry.id   AF-A0A2E9MM78-F1
#
_cell.length_a   1.000
_cell.length_b   1.000
_cell.length_c   1.000
_cell.angle_alpha   90.00
_cell.angle_beta   90.00
_cell.angle_gamma   90.00
#
_symmetry.space_group_name_H-M   'P 1'
#
loop_
_entity.id
_entity.type
_entity.pdbx_description
1 polymer ?
#
loop_
_entity_poly.entity_id
_entity_poly.type
_entity_poly.pdbx_seq_one_letter_code
_entity_poly.pdbx_strand_id
1 'polypeptide(L)'
;MLTFLAVLTSLECVRATISGTPRDRPPVQPMLMTFAGKHAGIRFGDYCRSGERMAAAQLSVWRDFDLDILLTCSAPALEVVDLCGEASVRWYPDQLPAIDEAHAALKDKALLARLGLPDVHAGRMGDRIEAIRILGREAGPEG
;
A
#
# COMPACT_ATOMS: atom_id res chain seq x y z
N MET A 1 16.31 -22.97 31.92
CA MET A 1 14.84 -22.84 31.89
C MET A 1 14.50 -22.22 30.55
N LEU A 2 14.00 -22.99 29.58
CA LEU A 2 13.52 -22.40 28.32
C LEU A 2 12.21 -21.69 28.62
N THR A 3 12.22 -20.36 28.58
CA THR A 3 10.99 -19.56 28.62
C THR A 3 10.34 -19.71 27.26
N PHE A 4 9.29 -20.54 27.16
CA PHE A 4 8.40 -20.49 26.00
C PHE A 4 7.67 -19.16 26.06
N LEU A 5 7.94 -18.27 25.11
CA LEU A 5 7.14 -17.07 24.91
C LEU A 5 5.73 -17.52 24.52
N ALA A 6 4.71 -16.82 25.05
CA ALA A 6 3.34 -17.02 24.58
C ALA A 6 3.27 -16.76 23.07
N VAL A 7 2.45 -17.54 22.36
CA VAL A 7 2.23 -17.33 20.93
C VAL A 7 1.56 -15.97 20.75
N LEU A 8 2.19 -15.09 20.00
CA LEU A 8 1.72 -13.73 19.76
C LEU A 8 0.85 -13.69 18.50
N THR A 9 -0.19 -12.86 18.51
CA THR A 9 -0.90 -12.45 17.28
C THR A 9 0.02 -11.66 16.35
N SER A 10 -0.37 -11.48 15.09
CA SER A 10 0.41 -10.67 14.14
C SER A 10 0.66 -9.26 14.67
N LEU A 11 -0.38 -8.62 15.22
CA LEU A 11 -0.28 -7.28 15.78
C LEU A 11 0.66 -7.21 16.99
N GLU A 12 0.61 -8.20 17.90
CA GLU A 12 1.50 -8.26 19.05
C GLU A 12 2.95 -8.51 18.64
N CYS A 13 3.20 -9.40 17.68
CA CYS A 13 4.52 -9.69 17.12
C CYS A 13 5.15 -8.42 16.50
N VAL A 14 4.37 -7.67 15.72
CA VAL A 14 4.80 -6.40 15.11
C VAL A 14 5.08 -5.33 16.19
N ARG A 15 4.19 -5.16 17.16
CA ARG A 15 4.39 -4.20 18.27
C ARG A 15 5.61 -4.53 19.12
N ALA A 16 5.84 -5.81 19.40
CA ALA A 16 7.02 -6.26 20.13
C ALA A 16 8.30 -5.97 19.34
N THR A 17 8.27 -6.19 18.03
CA THR A 17 9.40 -5.85 17.13
C THR A 17 9.72 -4.36 17.16
N ILE A 18 8.71 -3.51 17.03
CA ILE A 18 8.86 -2.04 17.07
C ILE A 18 9.40 -1.59 18.44
N SER A 19 8.93 -2.22 19.51
CA SER A 19 9.29 -1.86 20.89
C SER A 19 10.61 -2.47 21.36
N GLY A 20 11.23 -3.35 20.56
CA GLY A 20 12.44 -4.08 20.95
C GLY A 20 12.22 -5.08 22.09
N THR A 21 11.00 -5.53 22.33
CA THR A 21 10.67 -6.51 23.38
C THR A 21 10.75 -7.94 22.83
N PRO A 22 10.86 -8.96 23.71
CA PRO A 22 10.84 -10.36 23.29
C PRO A 22 9.59 -10.71 22.45
N ARG A 23 9.79 -11.56 21.45
CA ARG A 23 8.75 -12.11 20.56
C ARG A 23 9.09 -13.56 20.20
N ASP A 24 8.06 -14.35 19.94
CA ASP A 24 8.14 -15.78 19.61
C ASP A 24 8.71 -16.05 18.21
N ARG A 25 8.50 -15.15 17.25
CA ARG A 25 9.08 -15.22 15.90
C ARG A 25 9.35 -13.82 15.29
N PRO A 26 10.17 -13.70 14.23
CA PRO A 26 10.23 -12.49 13.41
C PRO A 26 8.88 -12.17 12.73
N PRO A 27 8.52 -10.89 12.56
CA PRO A 27 7.37 -10.51 11.75
C PRO A 27 7.68 -10.69 10.26
N VAL A 28 6.65 -11.02 9.49
CA VAL A 28 6.65 -11.32 8.07
C VAL A 28 5.91 -10.18 7.35
N GLN A 29 6.70 -9.26 6.79
CA GLN A 29 6.22 -8.15 5.96
C GLN A 29 7.11 -8.00 4.70
N PRO A 30 6.99 -8.90 3.71
CA PRO A 30 7.60 -8.69 2.42
C PRO A 30 6.88 -7.58 1.63
N MET A 31 7.63 -6.81 0.83
CA MET A 31 7.04 -5.85 -0.11
C MET A 31 6.55 -6.59 -1.37
N LEU A 32 5.31 -7.11 -1.31
CA LEU A 32 4.80 -8.02 -2.35
C LEU A 32 4.33 -7.31 -3.62
N MET A 33 3.66 -6.16 -3.53
CA MET A 33 3.20 -5.33 -4.67
C MET A 33 2.84 -6.13 -5.95
N THR A 34 3.72 -6.15 -6.96
CA THR A 34 3.50 -6.85 -8.24
C THR A 34 3.26 -8.34 -8.10
N PHE A 35 3.89 -9.00 -7.12
CA PHE A 35 3.63 -10.40 -6.81
C PHE A 35 2.18 -10.60 -6.36
N ALA A 36 1.66 -9.74 -5.49
CA ALA A 36 0.27 -9.83 -5.03
C ALA A 36 -0.73 -9.65 -6.18
N GLY A 37 -0.47 -8.70 -7.09
CA GLY A 37 -1.26 -8.54 -8.32
C GLY A 37 -1.27 -9.81 -9.16
N LYS A 38 -0.10 -10.37 -9.46
CA LYS A 38 0.03 -11.62 -10.23
C LYS A 38 -0.68 -12.80 -9.56
N HIS A 39 -0.49 -12.95 -8.24
CA HIS A 39 -1.11 -14.02 -7.44
C HIS A 39 -2.63 -13.97 -7.52
N ALA A 40 -3.22 -12.76 -7.48
CA ALA A 40 -4.65 -12.53 -7.61
C ALA A 40 -5.18 -12.48 -9.06
N GLY A 41 -4.33 -12.67 -10.08
CA GLY A 41 -4.71 -12.50 -11.48
C GLY A 41 -5.10 -11.07 -11.88
N ILE A 42 -4.63 -10.07 -11.12
CA ILE A 42 -4.89 -8.65 -11.34
C ILE A 42 -3.67 -8.03 -12.02
N ARG A 43 -3.89 -7.41 -13.19
CA ARG A 43 -2.82 -6.65 -13.86
C ARG A 43 -2.35 -5.52 -12.97
N PHE A 44 -1.03 -5.31 -12.91
CA PHE A 44 -0.47 -4.42 -11.93
C PHE A 44 -0.87 -2.95 -12.11
N GLY A 45 -1.18 -2.52 -13.35
CA GLY A 45 -1.76 -1.20 -13.59
C GLY A 45 -3.13 -1.02 -12.92
N ASP A 46 -3.96 -2.06 -12.90
CA ASP A 46 -5.27 -2.03 -12.25
C ASP A 46 -5.14 -2.08 -10.72
N TYR A 47 -4.15 -2.82 -10.20
CA TYR A 47 -3.76 -2.79 -8.80
C TYR A 47 -3.37 -1.37 -8.36
N CYS A 48 -2.58 -0.65 -9.16
CA CYS A 48 -2.17 0.72 -8.85
C CYS A 48 -3.32 1.73 -8.93
N ARG A 49 -4.35 1.47 -9.74
CA ARG A 49 -5.47 2.40 -10.01
C ARG A 49 -6.71 2.19 -9.14
N SER A 50 -6.83 1.08 -8.42
CA SER A 50 -8.06 0.78 -7.68
C SER A 50 -7.74 0.29 -6.27
N GLY A 51 -8.35 0.92 -5.27
CA GLY A 51 -8.16 0.60 -3.86
C GLY A 51 -8.67 -0.78 -3.54
N GLU A 52 -9.86 -1.08 -4.06
CA GLU A 52 -10.51 -2.36 -3.97
C GLU A 52 -9.68 -3.49 -4.59
N ARG A 53 -9.16 -3.31 -5.82
CA ARG A 53 -8.31 -4.33 -6.48
C ARG A 53 -7.00 -4.54 -5.74
N MET A 54 -6.40 -3.47 -5.24
CA MET A 54 -5.21 -3.56 -4.39
C MET A 54 -5.50 -4.35 -3.11
N ALA A 55 -6.60 -4.04 -2.42
CA ALA A 55 -6.99 -4.72 -1.20
C ALA A 55 -7.26 -6.21 -1.46
N ALA A 56 -7.97 -6.54 -2.54
CA ALA A 56 -8.22 -7.93 -2.94
C ALA A 56 -6.91 -8.71 -3.18
N ALA A 57 -5.96 -8.10 -3.90
CA ALA A 57 -4.65 -8.70 -4.12
C ALA A 57 -3.87 -8.92 -2.82
N GLN A 58 -3.84 -7.93 -1.93
CA GLN A 58 -3.14 -8.03 -0.65
C GLN A 58 -3.77 -9.08 0.27
N LEU A 59 -5.10 -9.17 0.32
CA LEU A 59 -5.81 -10.20 1.09
C LEU A 59 -5.53 -11.60 0.56
N SER A 60 -5.34 -11.78 -0.75
CA SER A 60 -5.03 -13.09 -1.33
C SER A 60 -3.68 -13.62 -0.83
N VAL A 61 -2.63 -12.78 -0.84
CA VAL A 61 -1.31 -13.19 -0.36
C VAL A 61 -1.24 -13.29 1.17
N TRP A 62 -2.01 -12.47 1.89
CA TRP A 62 -2.11 -12.58 3.35
C TRP A 62 -2.65 -13.94 3.78
N ARG A 63 -3.74 -14.42 3.13
CA ARG A 63 -4.34 -15.73 3.41
C ARG A 63 -3.42 -16.89 3.10
N ASP A 64 -2.62 -16.77 2.04
CA ASP A 64 -1.85 -17.90 1.51
C ASP A 64 -0.42 -17.99 2.06
N PHE A 65 0.12 -16.89 2.62
CA PHE A 65 1.52 -16.80 3.03
C PHE A 65 1.75 -16.38 4.48
N ASP A 66 0.72 -16.36 5.33
CA ASP A 66 0.82 -16.07 6.78
C ASP A 66 1.55 -14.75 7.07
N LEU A 67 1.08 -13.68 6.43
CA LEU A 67 1.71 -12.36 6.54
C LEU A 67 1.21 -11.63 7.80
N ASP A 68 2.11 -10.96 8.51
CA ASP A 68 1.73 -10.18 9.70
C ASP A 68 1.20 -8.79 9.37
N ILE A 69 1.55 -8.25 8.20
CA ILE A 69 1.25 -6.88 7.79
C ILE A 69 0.77 -6.86 6.33
N LEU A 70 -0.41 -6.29 6.12
CA LEU A 70 -0.95 -5.95 4.80
C LEU A 70 -0.44 -4.58 4.35
N LEU A 71 0.04 -4.48 3.11
CA LEU A 71 0.63 -3.26 2.56
C LEU A 71 -0.34 -2.51 1.65
N THR A 72 -0.43 -1.19 1.80
CA THR A 72 -1.18 -0.32 0.87
C THR A 72 -0.30 0.43 -0.13
N CYS A 73 0.95 -0.01 -0.27
CA CYS A 73 1.90 0.53 -1.24
C CYS A 73 1.46 0.19 -2.67
N SER A 74 1.35 1.21 -3.52
CA SER A 74 0.83 1.09 -4.89
C SER A 74 1.74 1.73 -5.94
N ALA A 75 2.10 2.99 -5.78
CA ALA A 75 3.06 3.70 -6.64
C ALA A 75 3.48 5.05 -6.03
N PRO A 76 4.64 5.61 -6.41
CA PRO A 76 5.06 6.96 -6.00
C PRO A 76 4.30 8.09 -6.70
N ALA A 77 3.46 7.78 -7.71
CA ALA A 77 2.74 8.75 -8.52
C ALA A 77 1.37 9.14 -7.93
N LEU A 78 0.97 8.54 -6.80
CA LEU A 78 -0.38 8.67 -6.27
C LEU A 78 -0.70 10.10 -5.85
N GLU A 79 0.17 10.69 -5.04
CA GLU A 79 -0.02 12.03 -4.51
C GLU A 79 0.12 13.08 -5.61
N VAL A 80 0.95 12.83 -6.63
CA VAL A 80 1.14 13.71 -7.78
C VAL A 80 -0.17 13.88 -8.56
N VAL A 81 -0.97 12.83 -8.72
CA VAL A 81 -2.25 12.92 -9.43
C VAL A 81 -3.21 13.87 -8.72
N ASP A 82 -3.34 13.76 -7.40
CA ASP A 82 -4.28 14.60 -6.65
C ASP A 82 -3.75 16.03 -6.42
N LEU A 83 -2.43 16.21 -6.35
CA LEU A 83 -1.79 17.54 -6.19
C LEU A 83 -1.68 18.32 -7.50
N CYS A 84 -1.37 17.62 -8.59
CA CYS A 84 -0.89 18.24 -9.84
C CYS A 84 -1.64 17.76 -11.09
N GLY A 85 -2.55 16.79 -10.96
CA GLY A 85 -3.27 16.18 -12.08
C GLY A 85 -2.53 15.00 -12.73
N GLU A 86 -3.25 14.29 -13.61
CA GLU A 86 -2.74 13.06 -14.25
C GLU A 86 -1.69 13.29 -15.33
N ALA A 87 -1.55 14.52 -15.86
CA ALA A 87 -0.69 14.81 -17.00
C ALA A 87 0.80 14.46 -16.76
N SER A 88 1.23 14.46 -15.50
CA SER A 88 2.60 14.13 -15.11
C SER A 88 2.82 12.64 -14.84
N VAL A 89 1.83 11.79 -15.09
CA VAL A 89 1.88 10.36 -14.78
C VAL A 89 1.63 9.54 -16.05
N ARG A 90 2.59 8.68 -16.38
CA ARG A 90 2.42 7.66 -17.40
C ARG A 90 1.95 6.36 -16.77
N TRP A 91 0.82 5.87 -17.24
CA TRP A 91 0.25 4.62 -16.79
C TRP A 91 0.56 3.47 -17.75
N TYR A 92 0.79 2.30 -17.17
CA TYR A 92 1.06 1.08 -17.92
C TYR A 92 0.06 -0.01 -17.54
N PRO A 93 -0.28 -0.94 -18.46
CA PRO A 93 -1.23 -2.01 -18.17
C PRO A 93 -0.77 -2.94 -17.04
N ASP A 94 0.52 -3.31 -16.99
CA ASP A 94 1.03 -4.35 -16.08
C ASP A 94 2.41 -3.98 -15.48
N GLN A 95 2.63 -2.69 -15.22
CA GLN A 95 3.86 -2.16 -14.62
C GLN A 95 3.52 -0.98 -13.69
N LEU A 96 4.47 -0.61 -12.82
CA LEU A 96 4.32 0.59 -11.99
C LEU A 96 4.09 1.82 -12.88
N PRO A 97 3.14 2.71 -12.56
CA PRO A 97 3.09 4.01 -13.21
C PRO A 97 4.37 4.79 -12.90
N ALA A 98 4.79 5.60 -13.86
CA ALA A 98 6.00 6.40 -13.77
C ALA A 98 5.67 7.88 -13.93
N ILE A 99 6.52 8.75 -13.40
CA ILE A 99 6.45 10.18 -13.72
C ILE A 99 6.79 10.35 -15.22
N ASP A 100 5.95 11.08 -15.94
CA ASP A 100 6.25 11.51 -17.30
C ASP A 100 7.14 12.75 -17.25
N GLU A 101 8.45 12.55 -17.33
CA GLU A 101 9.46 13.60 -17.27
C GLU A 101 9.24 14.71 -18.31
N ALA A 102 8.66 14.40 -19.48
CA ALA A 102 8.37 15.42 -20.50
C ALA A 102 7.29 16.41 -20.04
N HIS A 103 6.41 15.95 -19.14
CA HIS A 103 5.23 16.64 -18.61
C HIS A 103 5.25 16.70 -17.07
N ALA A 104 6.44 16.65 -16.46
CA ALA A 104 6.57 16.67 -15.00
C ALA A 104 5.90 17.92 -14.41
N ALA A 105 5.13 17.75 -13.34
CA ALA A 105 4.29 18.82 -12.77
C ALA A 105 5.11 20.07 -12.42
N LEU A 106 6.31 19.87 -11.90
CA LEU A 106 7.23 20.93 -11.49
C LEU A 106 8.23 21.33 -12.59
N LYS A 107 7.91 21.06 -13.85
CA LYS A 107 8.65 21.62 -14.99
C LYS A 107 8.61 23.16 -14.95
N ASP A 108 7.47 23.73 -14.57
CA ASP A 108 7.37 25.11 -14.11
C ASP A 108 7.32 25.15 -12.58
N LYS A 109 8.40 25.62 -11.95
CA LYS A 109 8.50 25.73 -10.50
C LYS A 109 7.53 26.75 -9.90
N ALA A 110 6.97 27.67 -10.69
CA ALA A 110 5.97 28.63 -10.22
C ALA A 110 4.69 27.94 -9.71
N LEU A 111 4.45 26.69 -10.13
CA LEU A 111 3.36 25.86 -9.60
C LEU A 111 3.48 25.65 -8.08
N LEU A 112 4.70 25.56 -7.52
CA LEU A 112 4.91 25.37 -6.08
C LEU A 112 4.24 26.45 -5.24
N ALA A 113 4.25 27.70 -5.72
CA ALA A 113 3.64 28.82 -5.02
C ALA A 113 2.09 28.77 -4.99
N ARG A 114 1.48 27.85 -5.75
CA ARG A 114 0.04 27.74 -5.93
C ARG A 114 -0.52 26.37 -5.56
N LEU A 115 0.33 25.43 -5.13
CA LEU A 115 -0.13 24.11 -4.70
C LEU A 115 -1.09 24.26 -3.51
N GLY A 116 -2.29 23.72 -3.68
CA GLY A 116 -3.24 23.53 -2.59
C GLY A 116 -3.10 22.14 -1.99
N LEU A 117 -3.48 21.98 -0.73
CA LEU A 117 -3.65 20.66 -0.16
C LEU A 117 -4.90 20.01 -0.80
N PRO A 118 -4.79 18.79 -1.33
CA PRO A 118 -5.96 18.08 -1.84
C PRO A 118 -6.82 17.59 -0.68
N ASP A 119 -8.08 17.29 -0.97
CA ASP A 119 -8.90 16.50 -0.05
C ASP A 119 -8.39 15.05 -0.04
N VAL A 120 -7.79 14.64 1.07
CA VAL A 120 -7.21 13.30 1.24
C VAL A 120 -8.26 12.19 1.24
N HIS A 121 -9.54 12.52 1.41
CA HIS A 121 -10.65 11.57 1.34
C HIS A 121 -11.25 11.44 -0.07
N ALA A 122 -10.81 12.26 -1.01
CA ALA A 122 -11.20 12.22 -2.41
C ALA A 122 -10.06 11.72 -3.30
N GLY A 123 -10.36 11.51 -4.59
CA GLY A 123 -9.33 11.18 -5.59
C GLY A 123 -8.57 9.88 -5.29
N ARG A 124 -7.29 9.85 -5.68
CA ARG A 124 -6.42 8.68 -5.53
C ARG A 124 -6.05 8.41 -4.07
N MET A 125 -5.84 9.44 -3.26
CA MET A 125 -5.58 9.34 -1.82
C MET A 125 -6.79 8.76 -1.08
N GLY A 126 -8.00 9.23 -1.39
CA GLY A 126 -9.24 8.69 -0.86
C GLY A 126 -9.43 7.21 -1.20
N ASP A 127 -9.10 6.83 -2.44
CA ASP A 127 -9.11 5.44 -2.88
C ASP A 127 -8.10 4.55 -2.10
N ARG A 128 -7.02 5.11 -1.53
CA ARG A 128 -6.15 4.36 -0.59
C ARG A 128 -6.75 4.22 0.78
N ILE A 129 -7.39 5.26 1.30
CA ILE A 129 -8.10 5.20 2.58
C ILE A 129 -9.19 4.13 2.51
N GLU A 130 -9.92 4.07 1.40
CA GLU A 130 -10.94 3.04 1.17
C GLU A 130 -10.33 1.63 1.14
N ALA A 131 -9.17 1.46 0.51
CA ALA A 131 -8.46 0.19 0.56
C ALA A 131 -8.08 -0.23 1.98
N ILE A 132 -7.58 0.71 2.81
CA ILE A 132 -7.27 0.46 4.23
C ILE A 132 -8.53 0.03 4.98
N ARG A 133 -9.68 0.68 4.72
CA ARG A 133 -10.97 0.33 5.33
C ARG A 133 -11.40 -1.10 4.96
N ILE A 134 -11.22 -1.50 3.70
CA ILE A 134 -11.49 -2.87 3.25
C ILE A 134 -10.56 -3.84 3.99
N LEU A 135 -9.25 -3.61 3.98
CA LEU A 135 -8.28 -4.48 4.64
C LEU A 135 -8.57 -4.63 6.14
N GLY A 136 -8.86 -3.53 6.83
CA GLY A 136 -9.20 -3.55 8.26
C GLY A 136 -10.50 -4.27 8.57
N ARG A 137 -11.49 -4.25 7.66
CA ARG A 137 -12.72 -5.03 7.83
C ARG A 137 -12.49 -6.53 7.63
N GLU A 138 -11.68 -6.91 6.65
CA GLU A 138 -11.50 -8.32 6.25
C GLU A 138 -10.42 -9.05 7.06
N ALA A 139 -9.42 -8.34 7.59
CA ALA A 139 -8.27 -8.90 8.31
C ALA A 139 -8.07 -8.29 9.71
N GLY A 140 -9.04 -7.50 10.20
CA GLY A 140 -9.02 -6.93 11.55
C GLY A 140 -9.13 -7.98 12.67
N PRO A 141 -9.36 -7.53 13.92
CA PRO A 141 -8.64 -7.81 15.19
C PRO A 141 -8.34 -9.25 15.63
N GLU A 142 -8.58 -10.26 14.80
CA GLU A 142 -8.25 -11.67 15.05
C GLU A 142 -7.02 -12.17 14.25
N GLY A 143 -6.43 -11.32 13.40
CA GLY A 143 -5.20 -11.59 12.64
C GLY A 143 -3.90 -11.36 13.40
#